data_AF-R9J7T3-F1
#
_entry.id   AF-R9J7T3-F1
#
_cell.length_a   1.000
_cell.length_b   1.000
_cell.length_c   1.000
_cell.angle_alpha   90.00
_cell.angle_beta   90.00
_cell.angle_gamma   90.00
#
_symmetry.space_group_name_H-M   'P 1'
#
loop_
_entity.id
_entity.type
_entity.pdbx_description
1 polymer ?
#
loop_
_entity_poly.entity_id
_entity_poly.type
_entity_poly.pdbx_seq_one_letter_code
_entity_poly.pdbx_strand_id
1 'polypeptide(L)'
;MENEYSKVKVNNEIDFCSVTEPEVKTMLEKAFMKARVSYFLRWEKPGLLSKIFGGGKVRVVFCINSAHLETADSVLEGLGEIEGDIKIIKTKSYNNIGF
;
A
#
# COMPACT_ATOMS: atom_id res chain seq x y z
N MET A 1 34.80 12.06 -14.96
CA MET A 1 33.70 11.10 -15.22
C MET A 1 32.49 11.66 -14.51
N GLU A 2 31.67 12.42 -15.22
CA GLU A 2 30.39 12.88 -14.66
C GLU A 2 29.49 11.65 -14.56
N ASN A 3 29.04 11.32 -13.34
CA ASN A 3 28.02 10.31 -13.16
C ASN A 3 26.75 10.83 -13.82
N GLU A 4 26.43 10.30 -14.99
CA GLU A 4 25.16 10.47 -15.67
C GLU A 4 24.11 9.78 -14.80
N TYR A 5 23.64 10.47 -13.75
CA TYR A 5 22.47 10.05 -12.99
C TYR A 5 21.31 10.09 -13.96
N SER A 6 21.04 8.93 -14.56
CA SER A 6 19.95 8.73 -15.50
C SER A 6 18.68 9.27 -14.86
N LYS A 7 18.06 10.27 -15.50
CA LYS A 7 16.79 10.92 -15.15
C LYS A 7 15.58 9.96 -15.23
N VAL A 8 15.81 8.67 -15.03
CA VAL A 8 14.81 7.61 -15.15
C VAL A 8 14.19 7.45 -13.78
N LYS A 9 12.93 7.90 -13.64
CA LYS A 9 12.14 7.68 -12.43
C LYS A 9 11.88 6.17 -12.31
N VAL A 10 12.72 5.48 -11.55
CA VAL A 10 12.48 4.09 -11.18
C VAL A 10 11.32 4.06 -10.19
N ASN A 11 10.13 3.70 -10.70
CA ASN A 11 8.96 3.46 -9.87
C ASN A 11 8.95 1.97 -9.50
N ASN A 12 9.56 1.68 -8.35
CA ASN A 12 9.69 0.36 -7.74
C ASN A 12 8.57 0.10 -6.72
N GLU A 13 7.58 0.97 -6.65
CA GLU A 13 6.52 0.91 -5.67
C GLU A 13 5.42 -0.06 -6.13
N ILE A 14 4.89 -0.82 -5.18
CA ILE A 14 3.82 -1.80 -5.37
C ILE A 14 2.68 -1.43 -4.43
N ASP A 15 1.48 -1.32 -4.98
CA ASP A 15 0.25 -1.28 -4.18
C ASP A 15 0.06 -2.68 -3.61
N PHE A 16 0.31 -2.84 -2.31
CA PHE A 16 0.46 -4.14 -1.69
C PHE A 16 -0.87 -4.69 -1.20
N CYS A 17 -1.46 -3.99 -0.24
CA CYS A 17 -2.76 -4.30 0.33
C CYS A 17 -3.48 -3.01 0.65
N SER A 18 -4.75 -3.14 0.98
CA SER A 18 -5.55 -2.00 1.38
C SER A 18 -6.56 -2.39 2.45
N VAL A 19 -6.99 -1.40 3.24
CA VAL A 19 -7.84 -1.60 4.43
C VAL A 19 -8.87 -0.48 4.54
N THR A 20 -9.98 -0.76 5.23
CA THR A 20 -11.00 0.26 5.54
C THR A 20 -11.08 0.60 7.02
N GLU A 21 -10.70 -0.34 7.88
CA GLU A 21 -10.77 -0.24 9.33
C GLU A 21 -9.52 0.46 9.91
N PRO A 22 -9.69 1.48 10.78
CA PRO A 22 -8.56 2.17 11.41
C PRO A 22 -7.69 1.27 12.30
N GLU A 23 -8.30 0.31 12.99
CA GLU A 23 -7.59 -0.61 13.90
C GLU A 23 -6.65 -1.53 13.14
N VAL A 24 -7.13 -2.11 12.03
CA VAL A 24 -6.34 -2.94 11.12
C VAL A 24 -5.23 -2.13 10.46
N LYS A 25 -5.51 -0.89 10.06
CA LYS A 25 -4.48 0.04 9.56
C LYS A 25 -3.35 0.20 10.59
N THR A 26 -3.66 0.51 11.84
CA THR A 26 -2.65 0.71 12.89
C THR A 26 -1.88 -0.57 13.19
N MET A 27 -2.54 -1.73 13.14
CA MET A 27 -1.87 -3.04 13.28
C MET A 27 -0.84 -3.27 12.17
N LEU A 28 -1.23 -3.07 10.91
CA LEU A 28 -0.34 -3.23 9.75
C LEU A 28 0.81 -2.24 9.76
N GLU A 29 0.57 -0.97 10.11
CA GLU A 29 1.63 0.04 10.28
C GLU A 29 2.69 -0.45 11.27
N LYS A 30 2.28 -0.91 12.47
CA LYS A 30 3.20 -1.45 13.48
C LYS A 30 3.96 -2.67 12.97
N ALA A 31 3.28 -3.57 12.26
CA ALA A 31 3.88 -4.79 11.73
C ALA A 31 4.95 -4.49 10.67
N PHE A 32 4.65 -3.63 9.70
CA PHE A 32 5.61 -3.21 8.68
C PHE A 32 6.78 -2.42 9.24
N MET A 33 6.52 -1.52 10.20
CA MET A 33 7.59 -0.81 10.91
C MET A 33 8.54 -1.76 11.63
N LYS A 34 8.01 -2.77 12.34
CA LYS A 34 8.81 -3.78 13.03
C LYS A 34 9.66 -4.61 12.07
N ALA A 35 9.12 -4.91 10.89
CA ALA A 35 9.81 -5.66 9.84
C ALA A 35 10.72 -4.79 8.94
N ARG A 36 10.82 -3.48 9.21
CA ARG A 36 11.58 -2.50 8.39
C ARG A 36 11.14 -2.45 6.93
N VAL A 37 9.87 -2.76 6.67
CA VAL A 37 9.28 -2.60 5.34
C VAL A 37 9.02 -1.11 5.15
N SER A 38 9.71 -0.49 4.19
CA SER A 38 9.39 0.89 3.78
C SER A 38 8.04 0.93 3.07
N TYR A 39 7.14 1.79 3.55
CA TYR A 39 5.81 1.99 2.97
C TYR A 39 5.38 3.45 3.03
N PHE A 40 4.41 3.81 2.18
CA PHE A 40 3.59 5.01 2.34
C PHE A 40 2.11 4.65 2.22
N LEU A 41 1.24 5.54 2.69
CA LEU A 41 -0.20 5.35 2.63
C LEU A 41 -0.80 6.22 1.53
N ARG A 42 -1.63 5.61 0.70
CA ARG A 42 -2.44 6.32 -0.30
C ARG A 42 -3.91 6.22 0.07
N TRP A 43 -4.58 7.36 0.21
CA TRP A 43 -6.02 7.41 0.47
C TRP A 43 -6.76 7.35 -0.86
N GLU A 44 -7.51 6.28 -1.09
CA GLU A 44 -8.36 6.17 -2.27
C GLU A 44 -9.74 6.72 -1.96
N LYS A 45 -10.14 7.71 -2.77
CA LYS A 45 -11.49 8.26 -2.70
C LYS A 45 -12.47 7.20 -3.20
N PRO A 46 -13.63 7.02 -2.54
CA PRO A 46 -14.66 6.14 -3.06
C PRO A 46 -15.03 6.58 -4.48
N GLY A 47 -15.08 5.60 -5.39
CA GLY A 47 -15.37 5.84 -6.81
C GLY A 47 -16.71 6.52 -7.02
N LEU A 48 -16.90 7.16 -8.17
CA LEU A 48 -18.11 7.92 -8.51
C LEU A 48 -19.39 7.08 -8.35
N LEU A 49 -19.35 5.80 -8.77
CA LEU A 49 -20.46 4.86 -8.59
C LEU A 49 -20.74 4.59 -7.10
N SER A 50 -19.69 4.44 -6.28
CA SER A 50 -19.82 4.18 -4.85
C SER A 50 -20.44 5.35 -4.07
N LYS A 51 -20.31 6.58 -4.59
CA LYS A 51 -20.99 7.77 -4.06
C LYS A 51 -22.47 7.81 -4.43
N ILE A 52 -22.84 7.35 -5.63
CA ILE A 52 -24.23 7.30 -6.10
C ILE A 52 -25.03 6.26 -5.31
N PHE A 53 -24.41 5.14 -4.92
CA PHE A 53 -25.04 4.11 -4.08
C PHE A 53 -24.86 4.35 -2.56
N GLY A 54 -24.44 5.55 -2.15
CA GLY A 54 -24.49 6.02 -0.76
C GLY A 54 -23.59 5.28 0.26
N GLY A 55 -22.62 4.47 -0.17
CA GLY A 55 -21.97 3.50 0.73
C GLY A 55 -20.45 3.34 0.61
N GLY A 56 -19.74 4.22 -0.09
CA GLY A 56 -18.30 4.05 -0.28
C GLY A 56 -17.46 4.30 0.98
N LYS A 57 -16.94 3.23 1.59
CA LYS A 57 -15.89 3.34 2.63
C LYS A 57 -14.62 3.93 2.02
N VAL A 58 -13.96 4.81 2.77
CA VAL A 58 -12.63 5.29 2.40
C VAL A 58 -11.65 4.14 2.57
N ARG A 59 -10.89 3.84 1.52
CA ARG A 59 -9.91 2.75 1.53
C ARG A 59 -8.50 3.34 1.58
N VAL A 60 -7.67 2.81 2.46
CA VAL A 60 -6.26 3.17 2.59
C VAL A 60 -5.44 2.07 1.93
N VAL A 61 -4.57 2.44 1.00
CA VAL A 61 -3.66 1.52 0.32
C VAL A 61 -2.27 1.65 0.93
N PHE A 62 -1.69 0.51 1.32
CA PHE A 62 -0.28 0.41 1.67
C PHE A 62 0.51 0.19 0.39
N CYS A 63 1.38 1.14 0.08
CA CYS A 63 2.28 1.06 -1.05
C CYS A 63 3.69 0.79 -0.52
N ILE A 64 4.33 -0.31 -0.94
CA ILE A 64 5.65 -0.74 -0.47
C ILE A 64 6.66 -0.67 -1.60
N ASN A 65 7.95 -0.68 -1.27
CA ASN A 65 8.99 -0.94 -2.26
C ASN A 65 8.96 -2.41 -2.70
N SER A 66 9.14 -2.69 -3.99
CA SER A 66 9.18 -4.04 -4.56
C SER A 66 10.23 -4.94 -3.93
N ALA A 67 11.36 -4.38 -3.47
CA ALA A 67 12.41 -5.13 -2.77
C ALA A 67 11.94 -5.72 -1.43
N HIS A 68 10.82 -5.26 -0.89
CA HIS A 68 10.28 -5.73 0.39
C HIS A 68 9.03 -6.61 0.24
N LEU A 69 8.69 -7.02 -0.98
CA LEU A 69 7.46 -7.79 -1.24
C LEU A 69 7.40 -9.09 -0.43
N GLU A 70 8.48 -9.88 -0.45
CA GLU A 70 8.55 -11.16 0.27
C GLU A 70 8.47 -10.97 1.79
N THR A 71 9.15 -9.95 2.32
CA THR A 71 9.08 -9.60 3.74
C THR A 71 7.67 -9.16 4.14
N ALA A 72 7.02 -8.34 3.32
CA ALA A 72 5.66 -7.86 3.57
C ALA A 72 4.65 -9.01 3.53
N ASP A 73 4.83 -9.98 2.62
CA ASP A 73 4.02 -11.21 2.57
C ASP A 73 4.19 -12.05 3.83
N SER A 74 5.43 -12.30 4.25
CA SER A 74 5.73 -13.04 5.48
C SER A 74 5.13 -12.36 6.72
N VAL A 75 5.10 -11.02 6.75
CA VAL A 75 4.46 -10.25 7.82
C VAL A 75 2.95 -10.45 7.82
N LEU A 76 2.28 -10.37 6.66
CA LEU A 76 0.84 -10.59 6.57
C LEU A 76 0.46 -12.02 6.98
N GLU A 77 1.19 -13.02 6.51
CA GLU A 77 0.96 -14.42 6.87
C GLU A 77 1.17 -14.66 8.37
N GLY A 78 2.18 -14.03 8.97
CA GLY A 78 2.47 -14.12 10.40
C GLY A 78 1.43 -13.43 11.30
N LEU A 79 0.59 -12.54 10.76
CA LEU A 79 -0.52 -11.93 11.51
C LEU A 79 -1.74 -12.86 11.61
N GLY A 80 -1.81 -13.93 10.80
CA GLY A 80 -2.91 -14.89 10.83
C GLY A 80 -4.23 -14.33 10.28
N GLU A 81 -5.36 -14.87 10.75
CA GLU A 81 -6.68 -14.34 10.42
C GLU A 81 -6.90 -12.99 11.11
N ILE A 82 -6.93 -11.93 10.31
CA ILE A 82 -7.22 -10.58 10.78
C ILE A 82 -8.70 -10.30 10.59
N GLU A 83 -9.42 -9.98 11.66
CA GLU A 83 -10.80 -9.48 11.56
C GLU A 83 -10.80 -8.06 10.94
N GLY A 84 -11.13 -7.98 9.66
CA GLY A 84 -11.32 -6.71 8.95
C GLY A 84 -11.27 -6.84 7.42
N ASP A 85 -11.65 -5.77 6.71
CA ASP A 85 -11.67 -5.74 5.23
C ASP A 85 -10.26 -5.43 4.68
N ILE A 86 -9.41 -6.45 4.65
CA ILE A 86 -8.10 -6.39 3.98
C ILE A 86 -8.24 -6.93 2.56
N LYS A 87 -7.87 -6.11 1.58
CA LYS A 87 -7.79 -6.52 0.16
C LYS A 87 -6.35 -6.52 -0.30
N ILE A 88 -5.86 -7.70 -0.71
CA ILE A 88 -4.56 -7.85 -1.36
C ILE A 88 -4.64 -7.33 -2.79
N ILE A 89 -3.65 -6.53 -3.20
CA ILE A 89 -3.59 -5.90 -4.51
C ILE A 89 -2.39 -6.46 -5.29
N LYS A 90 -1.16 -6.32 -4.76
CA LYS A 90 0.12 -6.73 -5.37
C LYS A 90 0.28 -6.29 -6.84
N THR A 91 -0.02 -5.03 -7.14
CA THR A 91 0.17 -4.45 -8.48
C THR A 91 1.18 -3.32 -8.46
N LYS A 92 1.86 -3.08 -9.59
CA LYS A 92 2.75 -1.92 -9.72
C LYS A 92 1.99 -0.63 -9.40
N SER A 93 2.55 0.19 -8.51
CA SER A 93 1.93 1.44 -8.10
C SER A 93 2.05 2.46 -9.21
N TYR A 94 0.94 3.00 -9.70
CA TYR A 94 0.94 4.10 -10.66
C TYR A 94 0.80 5.43 -9.93
N ASN A 95 1.90 5.85 -9.31
CA ASN A 95 1.99 7.18 -8.72
C ASN A 95 2.25 8.22 -9.81
N ASN A 96 1.17 8.76 -10.37
CA ASN A 96 1.19 9.98 -11.20
C ASN A 96 1.41 11.22 -10.31
N ILE A 97 2.48 11.22 -9.50
CA ILE A 97 3.02 12.46 -8.95
C ILE A 97 3.79 13.12 -10.09
N GLY A 98 3.06 13.85 -10.92
CA GLY A 98 3.62 14.87 -11.80
C GLY A 98 4.10 16.00 -10.90
N PHE A 99 5.40 16.30 -10.99
CA PHE A 99 5.94 17.58 -10.56
C PHE A 99 5.81 18.55 -11.73
#